data_AF-A0A563U0S7-F1
#
_entry.id   AF-A0A563U0S7-F1
#
_cell.length_a   1.000
_cell.length_b   1.000
_cell.length_c   1.000
_cell.angle_alpha   90.00
_cell.angle_beta   90.00
_cell.angle_gamma   90.00
#
_symmetry.space_group_name_H-M   'P 1'
#
loop_
_entity.id
_entity.type
_entity.pdbx_description
1 polymer ?
#
loop_
_entity_poly.entity_id
_entity_poly.type
_entity_poly.pdbx_seq_one_letter_code
_entity_poly.pdbx_strand_id
1 'polypeptide(L)'
;MKQFKQILLTGILMFAFKAYVFSQARKTHYASARAQKQVTPPQRQQGSAQLKAFQQLAADANVSFTFPQGFKELKAPNNEDVSFDYAMELPGKEFEIWFRVRSLKENWAAYEKTTVSYADRPDNPDSLYIAMGKAQATAFAGDNPILSRSIPANMVARYNGDAGRSYMINLPDEALTKHYRYALLLTLQKDHTGSIMVVCFSNQRGPEFFKNIDKASNCIKFKP
;
A
#
# COMPACT_ATOMS: atom_id res chain seq x y z
N MET A 1 -43.93 30.76 -1.50
CA MET A 1 -43.86 31.27 -2.89
C MET A 1 -42.57 30.74 -3.48
N LYS A 2 -42.63 29.65 -4.25
CA LYS A 2 -42.70 29.63 -5.72
C LYS A 2 -41.43 30.22 -6.34
N GLN A 3 -40.52 29.33 -6.77
CA GLN A 3 -40.03 29.16 -8.15
C GLN A 3 -38.58 29.66 -8.18
N PHE A 4 -37.57 28.80 -8.34
CA PHE A 4 -37.12 28.34 -9.64
C PHE A 4 -36.63 26.89 -9.58
N LYS A 5 -37.48 25.98 -10.08
CA LYS A 5 -37.06 24.76 -10.78
C LYS A 5 -36.59 25.18 -12.19
N GLN A 6 -35.82 24.31 -12.87
CA GLN A 6 -35.21 24.46 -14.21
C GLN A 6 -33.83 25.13 -14.10
N ILE A 7 -32.71 24.46 -14.32
CA ILE A 7 -32.37 23.73 -15.55
C ILE A 7 -31.75 22.37 -15.20
N LEU A 8 -32.61 21.35 -15.25
CA LEU A 8 -32.26 19.99 -15.61
C LEU A 8 -32.59 19.87 -17.11
N LEU A 9 -31.83 19.06 -17.86
CA LEU A 9 -31.96 18.77 -19.30
C LEU A 9 -31.27 19.74 -20.28
N THR A 10 -30.08 19.39 -20.75
CA THR A 10 -29.82 19.24 -22.19
C THR A 10 -28.60 18.35 -22.40
N GLY A 11 -28.79 17.20 -23.07
CA GLY A 11 -27.70 16.28 -23.39
C GLY A 11 -28.09 14.83 -23.67
N ILE A 12 -29.33 14.58 -24.10
CA ILE A 12 -29.75 13.28 -24.66
C ILE A 12 -29.76 13.41 -26.19
N LEU A 13 -28.92 12.65 -26.87
CA LEU A 13 -29.12 12.16 -28.24
C LEU A 13 -28.27 10.88 -28.37
N MET A 14 -28.86 9.69 -28.17
CA MET A 14 -29.42 8.82 -29.22
C MET A 14 -28.41 8.42 -30.30
N PHE A 15 -27.95 7.16 -30.28
CA PHE A 15 -27.81 6.24 -31.43
C PHE A 15 -27.65 4.81 -30.84
N ALA A 16 -28.70 4.00 -30.79
CA ALA A 16 -29.19 3.08 -31.84
C ALA A 16 -28.47 1.72 -31.87
N PHE A 17 -29.19 0.72 -31.36
CA PHE A 17 -29.24 -0.72 -31.70
C PHE A 17 -28.08 -1.37 -32.46
N LYS A 18 -27.55 -2.47 -31.92
CA LYS A 18 -27.72 -3.83 -32.50
C LYS A 18 -27.62 -4.91 -31.41
N ALA A 19 -28.73 -5.62 -31.19
CA ALA A 19 -28.71 -6.92 -30.54
C ALA A 19 -28.21 -7.96 -31.57
N TYR A 20 -27.23 -8.76 -31.18
CA TYR A 20 -26.99 -10.06 -31.81
C TYR A 20 -27.08 -11.13 -30.71
N VAL A 21 -28.26 -11.73 -30.64
CA VAL A 21 -28.45 -13.06 -30.05
C VAL A 21 -28.18 -14.05 -31.18
N PHE A 22 -27.16 -14.89 -31.02
CA PHE A 22 -27.12 -16.20 -31.65
C PHE A 22 -26.73 -17.22 -30.59
N SER A 23 -27.74 -17.99 -30.16
CA SER A 23 -27.53 -19.29 -29.54
C SER A 23 -27.22 -20.30 -30.64
N GLN A 24 -26.15 -21.07 -30.48
CA GLN A 24 -26.06 -22.40 -31.04
C GLN A 24 -25.40 -23.32 -30.01
N ALA A 25 -26.24 -24.17 -29.43
CA ALA A 25 -25.80 -25.35 -28.73
C ALA A 25 -25.29 -26.38 -29.75
N ARG A 26 -24.03 -26.82 -29.61
CA ARG A 26 -23.58 -28.11 -30.11
C ARG A 26 -22.88 -28.84 -28.97
N LYS A 27 -23.50 -29.95 -28.55
CA LYS A 27 -22.85 -31.02 -27.80
C LYS A 27 -22.14 -31.91 -28.81
N THR A 28 -20.87 -32.24 -28.59
CA THR A 28 -20.31 -33.61 -28.74
C THR A 28 -18.82 -33.71 -28.35
N HIS A 29 -18.58 -34.64 -27.41
CA HIS A 29 -17.44 -35.55 -27.19
C HIS A 29 -15.98 -35.06 -26.96
N TYR A 30 -15.55 -35.35 -25.71
CA TYR A 30 -14.25 -35.77 -25.19
C TYR A 30 -13.03 -35.87 -26.14
N ALA A 31 -12.00 -35.10 -25.82
CA ALA A 31 -10.61 -35.53 -25.86
C ALA A 31 -9.83 -34.85 -24.72
N SER A 32 -9.40 -35.63 -23.72
CA SER A 32 -8.55 -35.18 -22.62
C SER A 32 -7.12 -34.97 -23.11
N ALA A 33 -6.85 -33.83 -23.72
CA ALA A 33 -5.47 -33.37 -23.91
C ALA A 33 -4.92 -32.92 -22.55
N ARG A 34 -4.02 -33.74 -21.96
CA ARG A 34 -3.16 -33.30 -20.86
C ARG A 34 -2.37 -32.08 -21.35
N ALA A 35 -2.83 -30.89 -21.00
CA ALA A 35 -2.05 -29.67 -21.15
C ALA A 35 -0.82 -29.80 -20.25
N GLN A 36 0.32 -30.13 -20.84
CA GLN A 36 1.61 -29.98 -20.18
C GLN A 36 1.73 -28.51 -19.80
N LYS A 37 1.65 -28.22 -18.50
CA LYS A 37 2.02 -26.92 -17.94
C LYS A 37 3.46 -26.65 -18.36
N GLN A 38 3.64 -25.81 -19.38
CA GLN A 38 4.93 -25.20 -19.66
C GLN A 38 5.32 -24.43 -18.40
N VAL A 39 6.27 -25.00 -17.67
CA VAL A 39 6.93 -24.30 -16.57
C VAL A 39 7.84 -23.29 -17.25
N THR A 40 7.34 -22.07 -17.43
CA THR A 40 8.15 -20.94 -17.87
C THR A 40 9.31 -20.82 -16.88
N PRO A 41 10.57 -20.76 -17.35
CA PRO A 41 11.70 -20.50 -16.47
C PRO A 41 11.43 -19.21 -15.68
N PRO A 42 11.85 -19.11 -14.41
CA PRO A 42 11.70 -17.87 -13.66
C PRO A 42 12.48 -16.79 -14.41
N GLN A 43 11.77 -15.93 -15.14
CA GLN A 43 12.36 -14.75 -15.73
C GLN A 43 12.95 -13.96 -14.56
N ARG A 44 14.28 -13.81 -14.57
CA ARG A 44 14.94 -12.78 -13.75
C ARG A 44 14.26 -11.48 -14.13
N GLN A 45 13.41 -10.96 -13.26
CA GLN A 45 12.67 -9.73 -13.50
C GLN A 45 13.71 -8.62 -13.67
N GLN A 46 14.00 -8.25 -14.93
CA GLN A 46 14.57 -6.95 -15.20
C GLN A 46 13.59 -5.94 -14.60
N GLY A 47 14.04 -5.21 -13.58
CA GLY A 47 13.15 -4.40 -12.75
C GLY A 47 12.29 -3.47 -13.59
N SER A 48 10.99 -3.46 -13.31
CA SER A 48 10.04 -2.57 -13.98
C SER A 48 10.41 -1.10 -13.74
N ALA A 49 9.81 -0.19 -14.52
CA ALA A 49 9.98 1.24 -14.30
C ALA A 49 9.50 1.67 -12.90
N GLN A 50 8.42 1.07 -12.39
CA GLN A 50 7.89 1.33 -11.06
C GLN A 50 8.89 0.90 -9.97
N LEU A 51 9.45 -0.31 -10.08
CA LEU A 51 10.46 -0.80 -9.12
C LEU A 51 11.69 0.10 -9.10
N LYS A 52 12.19 0.52 -10.27
CA LYS A 52 13.35 1.42 -10.36
C LYS A 52 13.06 2.78 -9.70
N ALA A 53 11.90 3.36 -9.98
CA ALA A 53 11.49 4.62 -9.37
C ALA A 53 11.36 4.51 -7.84
N PHE A 54 10.75 3.43 -7.37
CA PHE A 54 10.63 3.18 -5.93
C PHE A 54 11.99 2.95 -5.25
N GLN A 55 12.90 2.20 -5.89
CA GLN A 55 14.25 2.00 -5.37
C GLN A 55 15.04 3.31 -5.28
N GLN A 56 14.84 4.24 -6.23
CA GLN A 56 15.42 5.58 -6.15
C GLN A 56 14.84 6.36 -4.96
N LEU A 57 13.50 6.43 -4.83
CA LEU A 57 12.84 7.09 -3.70
C LEU A 57 13.30 6.52 -2.34
N ALA A 58 13.45 5.19 -2.26
CA ALA A 58 13.97 4.52 -1.08
C ALA A 58 15.43 4.95 -0.82
N ALA A 59 16.28 4.95 -1.84
CA ALA A 59 17.68 5.36 -1.70
C ALA A 59 17.81 6.82 -1.19
N ASP A 60 16.98 7.73 -1.69
CA ASP A 60 16.95 9.15 -1.30
C ASP A 60 16.51 9.36 0.16
N ALA A 61 15.75 8.40 0.71
CA ALA A 61 15.35 8.34 2.12
C ALA A 61 16.30 7.50 3.00
N ASN A 62 17.48 7.14 2.48
CA ASN A 62 18.43 6.23 3.13
C ASN A 62 17.83 4.86 3.49
N VAL A 63 16.92 4.36 2.65
CA VAL A 63 16.27 3.05 2.75
C VAL A 63 16.85 2.12 1.68
N SER A 64 16.99 0.85 2.04
CA SER A 64 17.29 -0.23 1.11
C SER A 64 16.02 -1.04 0.83
N PHE A 65 15.77 -1.35 -0.44
CA PHE A 65 14.69 -2.23 -0.86
C PHE A 65 15.23 -3.37 -1.73
N THR A 66 14.95 -4.60 -1.31
CA THR A 66 15.23 -5.82 -2.07
C THR A 66 13.92 -6.53 -2.35
N PHE A 67 13.57 -6.67 -3.63
CA PHE A 67 12.33 -7.31 -4.03
C PHE A 67 12.30 -8.77 -3.52
N PRO A 68 11.31 -9.15 -2.68
CA PRO A 68 11.31 -10.46 -2.03
C PRO A 68 10.93 -11.58 -3.00
N GLN A 69 11.55 -12.75 -2.83
CA GLN A 69 11.27 -13.91 -3.67
C GLN A 69 9.81 -14.38 -3.51
N GLY A 70 9.19 -14.75 -4.63
CA GLY A 70 7.83 -15.28 -4.67
C GLY A 70 6.75 -14.21 -4.68
N PHE A 71 7.11 -12.93 -4.52
CA PHE A 71 6.19 -11.82 -4.71
C PHE A 71 6.09 -11.44 -6.18
N LYS A 72 5.00 -10.74 -6.50
CA LYS A 72 4.77 -10.15 -7.81
C LYS A 72 4.42 -8.68 -7.63
N GLU A 73 5.02 -7.83 -8.45
CA GLU A 73 4.71 -6.41 -8.45
C GLU A 73 3.25 -6.15 -8.84
N LEU A 74 2.66 -5.15 -8.19
CA LEU A 74 1.37 -4.58 -8.52
C LEU A 74 1.54 -3.10 -8.86
N LYS A 75 0.60 -2.56 -9.64
CA LYS A 75 0.46 -1.11 -9.77
C LYS A 75 0.13 -0.52 -8.39
N ALA A 76 0.98 0.36 -7.89
CA ALA A 76 0.72 1.04 -6.63
C ALA A 76 -0.52 1.95 -6.76
N PRO A 77 -1.43 1.95 -5.77
CA PRO A 77 -2.59 2.83 -5.81
C PRO A 77 -2.13 4.29 -5.63
N ASN A 78 -2.56 5.14 -6.56
CA ASN A 78 -2.27 6.57 -6.57
C ASN A 78 -3.48 7.32 -7.16
N ASN A 79 -4.36 7.78 -6.29
CA ASN A 79 -5.59 8.51 -6.60
C ASN A 79 -5.84 9.60 -5.53
N GLU A 80 -7.02 10.21 -5.56
CA GLU A 80 -7.40 11.29 -4.63
C GLU A 80 -7.48 10.83 -3.17
N ASP A 81 -7.73 9.53 -2.92
CA ASP A 81 -7.93 8.98 -1.57
C ASP A 81 -6.64 8.42 -0.97
N VAL A 82 -5.81 7.78 -1.79
CA VAL A 82 -4.56 7.13 -1.35
C VAL A 82 -3.45 7.27 -2.38
N SER A 83 -2.23 7.43 -1.88
CA SER A 83 -1.02 7.50 -2.70
C SER A 83 0.10 6.65 -2.11
N PHE A 84 0.46 5.57 -2.76
CA PHE A 84 1.55 4.68 -2.36
C PHE A 84 2.61 4.63 -3.46
N ASP A 85 3.87 4.49 -3.06
CA ASP A 85 5.00 4.54 -3.98
C ASP A 85 5.26 3.17 -4.63
N TYR A 86 4.85 2.09 -3.95
CA TYR A 86 5.04 0.73 -4.43
C TYR A 86 4.00 -0.25 -3.89
N ALA A 87 3.71 -1.31 -4.64
CA ALA A 87 2.83 -2.38 -4.21
C ALA A 87 3.28 -3.73 -4.76
N MET A 88 3.03 -4.80 -4.00
CA MET A 88 3.28 -6.17 -4.42
C MET A 88 2.28 -7.14 -3.77
N GLU A 89 2.06 -8.28 -4.42
CA GLU A 89 1.22 -9.37 -3.93
C GLU A 89 2.04 -10.64 -3.72
N LEU A 90 1.56 -11.52 -2.84
CA LEU A 90 1.96 -12.91 -2.81
C LEU A 90 0.92 -13.75 -3.57
N PRO A 91 1.22 -14.23 -4.80
CA PRO A 91 0.22 -14.89 -5.64
C PRO A 91 -0.43 -16.09 -4.95
N GLY A 92 -1.76 -16.18 -5.05
CA GLY A 92 -2.54 -17.27 -4.47
C GLY A 92 -2.68 -17.25 -2.93
N LYS A 93 -2.30 -16.14 -2.27
CA LYS A 93 -2.34 -16.03 -0.80
C LYS A 93 -3.23 -14.91 -0.25
N GLU A 94 -4.05 -14.27 -1.09
CA GLU A 94 -4.92 -13.14 -0.70
C GLU A 94 -4.17 -12.18 0.24
N PHE A 95 -3.00 -11.75 -0.21
CA PHE A 95 -2.05 -10.99 0.58
C PHE A 95 -1.30 -9.99 -0.29
N GLU A 96 -1.39 -8.73 0.10
CA GLU A 96 -0.77 -7.61 -0.58
C GLU A 96 -0.02 -6.72 0.40
N ILE A 97 1.02 -6.07 -0.08
CA ILE A 97 1.80 -5.10 0.67
C ILE A 97 1.92 -3.83 -0.16
N TRP A 98 1.56 -2.70 0.43
CA TRP A 98 1.78 -1.36 -0.13
C TRP A 98 2.82 -0.61 0.70
N PHE A 99 3.69 0.14 0.03
CA PHE A 99 4.79 0.87 0.64
C PHE A 99 4.68 2.37 0.35
N ARG A 100 4.99 3.17 1.36
CA ARG A 100 5.27 4.59 1.22
C ARG A 100 6.57 4.92 1.95
N VAL A 101 7.48 5.64 1.31
CA VAL A 101 8.78 6.04 1.87
C VAL A 101 8.94 7.54 1.73
N ARG A 102 9.37 8.21 2.81
CA ARG A 102 9.60 9.66 2.80
C ARG A 102 10.96 9.97 3.43
N SER A 103 11.75 10.79 2.74
CA SER A 103 12.98 11.38 3.30
C SER A 103 12.60 12.55 4.21
N LEU A 104 13.29 12.70 5.33
CA LEU A 104 13.14 13.84 6.25
C LEU A 104 14.28 14.85 6.12
N LYS A 105 15.23 14.65 5.20
CA LYS A 105 16.46 15.45 5.09
C LYS A 105 16.19 16.96 4.99
N GLU A 106 15.27 17.36 4.11
CA GLU A 106 14.93 18.78 3.91
C GLU A 106 14.11 19.34 5.07
N ASN A 107 13.12 18.59 5.55
CA ASN A 107 12.29 18.97 6.70
C ASN A 107 13.14 19.17 7.96
N TRP A 108 14.11 18.27 8.19
CA TRP A 108 15.04 18.35 9.31
C TRP A 108 15.95 19.56 9.20
N ALA A 109 16.58 19.77 8.04
CA ALA A 109 17.45 20.93 7.81
C ALA A 109 16.71 22.26 7.99
N ALA A 110 15.42 22.34 7.65
CA ALA A 110 14.58 23.51 7.90
C ALA A 110 14.25 23.66 9.40
N TYR A 111 13.95 22.56 10.08
CA TYR A 111 13.66 22.54 11.52
C TYR A 111 14.84 23.02 12.37
N GLU A 112 16.07 22.62 12.03
CA GLU A 112 17.29 23.06 12.72
C GLU A 112 17.58 24.55 12.55
N LYS A 113 17.22 25.13 11.40
CA LYS A 113 17.42 26.57 11.11
C LYS A 113 16.38 27.48 11.74
N THR A 114 15.35 26.91 12.36
CA THR A 114 14.25 27.68 12.93
C THR A 114 14.71 28.39 14.21
N THR A 115 14.66 29.72 14.22
CA THR A 115 15.06 30.57 15.36
C THR A 115 13.87 31.18 16.11
N VAL A 116 12.67 30.64 15.91
CA VAL A 116 11.44 31.17 16.52
C VAL A 116 11.29 30.74 17.98
N SER A 117 10.39 31.39 18.71
CA SER A 117 10.06 31.04 20.09
C SER A 117 9.54 29.59 20.17
N TYR A 118 9.65 28.94 21.34
CA TYR A 118 9.17 27.57 21.51
C TYR A 118 7.68 27.40 21.14
N ALA A 119 6.86 28.42 21.38
CA ALA A 119 5.43 28.39 21.06
C ALA A 119 5.14 28.42 19.56
N ASP A 120 6.05 28.98 18.76
CA ASP A 120 5.90 29.13 17.31
C ASP A 120 6.74 28.11 16.53
N ARG A 121 7.43 27.21 17.24
CA ARG A 121 8.33 26.24 16.61
C ARG A 121 7.49 25.20 15.87
N PRO A 122 7.82 24.89 14.60
CA PRO A 122 7.19 23.78 13.89
C PRO A 122 7.30 22.48 14.68
N ASP A 123 6.40 21.52 14.42
CA ASP A 123 6.53 20.19 14.99
C ASP A 123 7.85 19.53 14.59
N ASN A 124 8.42 18.72 15.48
CA ASN A 124 9.60 17.92 15.17
C ASN A 124 9.28 16.96 14.01
N PRO A 125 10.01 17.02 12.86
CA PRO A 125 9.81 16.14 11.73
C PRO A 125 9.85 14.65 12.07
N ASP A 126 10.70 14.24 13.02
CA ASP A 126 10.82 12.85 13.46
C ASP A 126 9.58 12.32 14.18
N SER A 127 8.68 13.19 14.64
CA SER A 127 7.41 12.78 15.26
C SER A 127 6.28 12.57 14.24
N LEU A 128 6.42 13.08 13.00
CA LEU A 128 5.34 13.12 12.02
C LEU A 128 4.84 11.73 11.60
N TYR A 129 5.70 10.71 11.65
CA TYR A 129 5.32 9.33 11.29
C TYR A 129 4.16 8.78 12.14
N ILE A 130 4.01 9.26 13.39
CA ILE A 130 2.92 8.86 14.29
C ILE A 130 1.59 9.41 13.77
N ALA A 131 1.55 10.71 13.46
CA ALA A 131 0.36 11.38 12.96
C ALA A 131 -0.03 10.83 11.58
N MET A 132 0.95 10.65 10.69
CA MET A 132 0.73 10.06 9.37
C MET A 132 0.20 8.61 9.45
N GLY A 133 0.81 7.78 10.30
CA GLY A 133 0.36 6.40 10.52
C GLY A 133 -1.06 6.33 11.07
N LYS A 134 -1.38 7.17 12.07
CA LYS A 134 -2.73 7.27 12.63
C LYS A 134 -3.73 7.75 11.60
N ALA A 135 -3.43 8.80 10.83
CA ALA A 135 -4.31 9.33 9.80
C ALA A 135 -4.61 8.27 8.73
N GLN A 136 -3.59 7.56 8.23
CA GLN A 136 -3.78 6.50 7.24
C GLN A 136 -4.58 5.32 7.82
N ALA A 137 -4.34 4.94 9.08
CA ALA A 137 -5.11 3.89 9.74
C ALA A 137 -6.57 4.28 9.92
N THR A 138 -6.86 5.54 10.30
CA THR A 138 -8.22 6.09 10.40
C THR A 138 -8.92 6.11 9.05
N ALA A 139 -8.23 6.55 7.99
CA ALA A 139 -8.78 6.54 6.64
C ALA A 139 -9.19 5.13 6.19
N PHE A 140 -8.39 4.10 6.51
CA PHE A 140 -8.74 2.72 6.17
C PHE A 140 -9.76 2.05 7.09
N ALA A 141 -9.88 2.50 8.33
CA ALA A 141 -10.80 1.86 9.28
C ALA A 141 -12.26 2.29 9.06
N GLY A 142 -12.49 3.49 8.52
CA GLY A 142 -13.80 4.14 8.60
C GLY A 142 -14.22 4.27 10.07
N ASP A 143 -15.40 3.74 10.40
CA ASP A 143 -15.91 3.73 11.77
C ASP A 143 -15.38 2.58 12.63
N ASN A 144 -14.58 1.67 12.07
CA ASN A 144 -14.08 0.50 12.81
C ASN A 144 -13.02 0.90 13.85
N PRO A 145 -12.98 0.23 15.01
CA PRO A 145 -11.94 0.48 16.01
C PRO A 145 -10.57 0.03 15.51
N ILE A 146 -9.54 0.82 15.83
CA ILE A 146 -8.14 0.57 15.47
C ILE A 146 -7.37 0.13 16.71
N LEU A 147 -6.67 -1.01 16.62
CA LEU A 147 -5.73 -1.42 17.66
C LEU A 147 -4.34 -0.87 17.32
N SER A 148 -3.91 0.17 18.03
CA SER A 148 -2.57 0.75 17.88
C SER A 148 -1.62 0.29 18.98
N ARG A 149 -0.35 0.06 18.63
CA ARG A 149 0.74 -0.28 19.56
C ARG A 149 2.05 0.38 19.12
N SER A 150 2.92 0.72 20.09
CA SER A 150 4.33 0.97 19.79
C SER A 150 5.02 -0.34 19.44
N ILE A 151 5.88 -0.32 18.43
CA ILE A 151 6.69 -1.49 18.06
C ILE A 151 7.85 -1.58 19.05
N PRO A 152 8.09 -2.75 19.69
CA PRO A 152 9.21 -2.92 20.60
C PRO A 152 10.56 -2.60 19.93
N ALA A 153 11.49 -1.98 20.67
CA ALA A 153 12.78 -1.53 20.14
C ALA A 153 13.59 -2.65 19.44
N ASN A 154 13.59 -3.86 19.99
CA ASN A 154 14.26 -5.01 19.38
C ASN A 154 13.67 -5.40 18.01
N MET A 155 12.37 -5.16 17.78
CA MET A 155 11.72 -5.39 16.50
C MET A 155 12.01 -4.27 15.52
N VAL A 156 12.02 -3.01 15.97
CA VAL A 156 12.40 -1.85 15.14
C VAL A 156 13.85 -1.97 14.66
N ALA A 157 14.76 -2.42 15.54
CA ALA A 157 16.17 -2.62 15.22
C ALA A 157 16.41 -3.60 14.06
N ARG A 158 15.50 -4.57 13.81
CA ARG A 158 15.57 -5.47 12.64
C ARG A 158 15.50 -4.70 11.30
N TYR A 159 14.88 -3.53 11.33
CA TYR A 159 14.72 -2.62 10.20
C TYR A 159 15.73 -1.46 10.22
N ASN A 160 16.70 -1.50 11.13
CA ASN A 160 17.62 -0.40 11.44
C ASN A 160 16.90 0.92 11.75
N GLY A 161 15.67 0.88 12.26
CA GLY A 161 14.94 2.08 12.69
C GLY A 161 15.18 2.40 14.17
N ASP A 162 14.73 3.58 14.58
CA ASP A 162 14.80 4.06 15.97
C ASP A 162 13.44 3.96 16.67
N ALA A 163 12.35 4.22 15.95
CA ALA A 163 10.99 4.10 16.48
C ALA A 163 10.00 3.52 15.47
N GLY A 164 8.84 3.09 15.97
CA GLY A 164 7.76 2.62 15.11
C GLY A 164 6.41 2.43 15.80
N ARG A 165 5.34 2.48 15.00
CA ARG A 165 3.96 2.21 15.41
C ARG A 165 3.35 1.13 14.51
N SER A 166 2.50 0.31 15.10
CA SER A 166 1.68 -0.66 14.37
C SER A 166 0.21 -0.40 14.62
N TYR A 167 -0.62 -0.61 13.60
CA TYR A 167 -2.07 -0.47 13.65
C TYR A 167 -2.69 -1.70 13.01
N MET A 168 -3.45 -2.46 13.79
CA MET A 168 -4.28 -3.56 13.29
C MET A 168 -5.68 -3.05 13.06
N ILE A 169 -6.18 -3.26 11.83
CA ILE A 169 -7.41 -2.64 11.33
C ILE A 169 -8.34 -3.74 10.82
N ASN A 170 -9.61 -3.69 11.23
CA ASN A 170 -10.69 -4.36 10.51
C ASN A 170 -11.17 -3.41 9.42
N LEU A 171 -11.07 -3.83 8.17
CA LEU A 171 -11.39 -2.98 7.03
C LEU A 171 -12.89 -3.04 6.73
N PRO A 172 -13.52 -1.91 6.35
CA PRO A 172 -14.80 -1.95 5.66
C PRO A 172 -14.65 -2.65 4.31
N ASP A 173 -15.76 -3.18 3.81
CA ASP A 173 -15.79 -3.84 2.51
C ASP A 173 -15.77 -2.81 1.38
N GLU A 174 -14.57 -2.44 0.92
CA GLU A 174 -14.36 -1.37 -0.05
C GLU A 174 -13.52 -1.82 -1.25
N ALA A 175 -13.88 -1.31 -2.43
CA ALA A 175 -13.12 -1.55 -3.66
C ALA A 175 -11.70 -0.97 -3.59
N LEU A 176 -11.51 0.13 -2.84
CA LEU A 176 -10.21 0.78 -2.64
C LEU A 176 -9.18 -0.21 -2.07
N THR A 177 -9.59 -0.99 -1.07
CA THR A 177 -8.78 -2.02 -0.41
C THR A 177 -9.02 -3.40 -1.02
N LYS A 178 -9.59 -3.48 -2.23
CA LYS A 178 -9.92 -4.72 -2.95
C LYS A 178 -10.70 -5.72 -2.08
N HIS A 179 -11.59 -5.22 -1.24
CA HIS A 179 -12.44 -6.03 -0.36
C HIS A 179 -11.65 -6.87 0.67
N TYR A 180 -10.40 -6.49 0.97
CA TYR A 180 -9.65 -7.14 2.06
C TYR A 180 -10.32 -6.88 3.40
N ARG A 181 -10.34 -7.88 4.29
CA ARG A 181 -10.99 -7.78 5.61
C ARG A 181 -10.10 -7.19 6.71
N TYR A 182 -8.78 -7.32 6.58
CA TYR A 182 -7.82 -6.93 7.60
C TYR A 182 -6.63 -6.20 6.97
N ALA A 183 -6.12 -5.21 7.71
CA ALA A 183 -4.81 -4.61 7.43
C ALA A 183 -3.94 -4.55 8.69
N LEU A 184 -2.64 -4.77 8.51
CA LEU A 184 -1.61 -4.37 9.45
C LEU A 184 -0.81 -3.23 8.82
N LEU A 185 -0.99 -2.03 9.37
CA LEU A 185 -0.20 -0.86 9.00
C LEU A 185 0.97 -0.73 9.99
N LEU A 186 2.18 -0.58 9.45
CA LEU A 186 3.40 -0.30 10.20
C LEU A 186 3.93 1.06 9.75
N THR A 187 4.34 1.89 10.70
CA THR A 187 5.21 3.04 10.44
C THR A 187 6.50 2.87 11.21
N LEU A 188 7.63 3.04 10.53
CA LEU A 188 8.97 3.00 11.07
C LEU A 188 9.63 4.34 10.79
N GLN A 189 10.47 4.80 11.71
CA GLN A 189 11.20 6.06 11.60
C GLN A 189 12.67 5.85 12.01
N LYS A 190 13.54 6.60 11.35
CA LYS A 190 14.95 6.76 11.69
C LYS A 190 15.25 8.24 11.86
N ASP A 191 15.87 8.59 12.97
CA ASP A 191 16.15 9.95 13.40
C ASP A 191 16.85 10.75 12.30
N HIS A 192 16.31 11.94 12.05
CA HIS A 192 16.79 12.92 11.08
C HIS A 192 16.92 12.40 9.63
N THR A 193 16.36 11.21 9.36
CA THR A 193 16.63 10.46 8.12
C THR A 193 15.37 10.32 7.29
N GLY A 194 14.34 9.67 7.83
CA GLY A 194 13.18 9.29 7.04
C GLY A 194 12.17 8.42 7.77
N SER A 195 11.08 8.13 7.06
CA SER A 195 10.05 7.21 7.52
C SER A 195 9.66 6.20 6.44
N ILE A 196 9.28 5.00 6.88
CA ILE A 196 8.74 3.92 6.06
C ILE A 196 7.34 3.62 6.59
N MET A 197 6.35 3.63 5.70
CA MET A 197 5.01 3.12 5.97
C MET A 197 4.76 1.89 5.12
N VAL A 198 4.28 0.83 5.76
CA VAL A 198 3.95 -0.45 5.12
C VAL A 198 2.53 -0.82 5.50
N VAL A 199 1.71 -1.22 4.53
CA VAL A 199 0.34 -1.69 4.77
C VAL A 199 0.23 -3.09 4.19
N CYS A 200 0.05 -4.07 5.07
CA CYS A 200 -0.14 -5.47 4.69
C CYS A 200 -1.64 -5.80 4.77
N PHE A 201 -2.22 -6.28 3.68
CA PHE A 201 -3.64 -6.64 3.58
C PHE A 201 -3.84 -8.15 3.59
N SER A 202 -4.94 -8.62 4.18
CA SER A 202 -5.37 -10.02 4.06
C SER A 202 -6.84 -10.23 4.41
N ASN A 203 -7.41 -11.33 3.91
CA ASN A 203 -8.71 -11.84 4.35
C ASN A 203 -8.64 -12.78 5.55
N GLN A 204 -7.42 -13.07 6.04
CA GLN A 204 -7.17 -13.93 7.19
C GLN A 204 -6.55 -13.12 8.33
N ARG A 205 -7.06 -13.27 9.55
CA ARG A 205 -6.51 -12.62 10.76
C ARG A 205 -5.58 -13.55 11.57
N GLY A 206 -5.32 -14.75 11.06
CA GLY A 206 -4.63 -15.84 11.77
C GLY A 206 -3.12 -15.92 11.52
N PRO A 207 -2.47 -16.99 11.99
CA PRO A 207 -1.02 -17.20 11.83
C PRO A 207 -0.51 -17.12 10.40
N GLU A 208 -1.32 -17.52 9.42
CA GLU A 208 -0.97 -17.44 7.99
C GLU A 208 -0.70 -15.99 7.53
N PHE A 209 -1.41 -15.01 8.09
CA PHE A 209 -1.18 -13.60 7.79
C PHE A 209 0.24 -13.17 8.21
N PHE A 210 0.62 -13.50 9.44
CA PHE A 210 1.95 -13.18 9.97
C PHE A 210 3.06 -13.97 9.27
N LYS A 211 2.81 -15.21 8.85
CA LYS A 211 3.75 -15.97 8.01
C LYS A 211 4.00 -15.29 6.66
N ASN A 212 2.97 -14.73 6.04
CA ASN A 212 3.12 -14.01 4.78
C ASN A 212 3.86 -12.68 4.97
N ILE A 213 3.60 -11.98 6.08
CA ILE A 213 4.37 -10.78 6.46
C ILE A 213 5.85 -11.13 6.67
N ASP A 214 6.14 -12.24 7.36
CA ASP A 214 7.52 -12.65 7.65
C ASP A 214 8.34 -12.92 6.38
N LYS A 215 7.71 -13.48 5.33
CA LYS A 215 8.34 -13.65 3.99
C LYS A 215 8.79 -12.33 3.35
N ALA A 216 8.17 -11.21 3.71
CA ALA A 216 8.55 -9.88 3.24
C ALA A 216 9.30 -9.06 4.31
N SER A 217 9.51 -9.59 5.52
CA SER A 217 9.96 -8.79 6.67
C SER A 217 11.32 -8.13 6.49
N ASN A 218 12.20 -8.68 5.65
CA ASN A 218 13.53 -8.14 5.40
C ASN A 218 13.66 -7.43 4.04
N CYS A 219 12.56 -7.22 3.31
CA CYS A 219 12.60 -6.61 1.98
C CYS A 219 12.90 -5.11 2.01
N ILE A 220 12.59 -4.42 3.12
CA ILE A 220 12.78 -2.99 3.27
C ILE A 220 13.36 -2.67 4.65
N LYS A 221 14.40 -1.82 4.71
CA LYS A 221 15.03 -1.38 5.96
C LYS A 221 15.86 -0.13 5.74
N PHE A 222 16.08 0.68 6.78
CA PHE A 222 17.03 1.78 6.72
C PHE A 222 18.45 1.24 6.51
N LYS A 223 19.29 1.99 5.81
CA LYS A 223 20.72 1.69 5.72
C LYS A 223 21.37 1.99 7.08
N PRO A 224 22.35 1.17 7.52
CA PRO A 224 23.09 1.41 8.76
C PRO A 224 23.79 2.76 8.78
#